data_AF-A0A846EB31-F1
#
_entry.id   AF-A0A846EB31-F1
#
_cell.length_a   1.000
_cell.length_b   1.000
_cell.length_c   1.000
_cell.angle_alpha   90.00
_cell.angle_beta   90.00
_cell.angle_gamma   90.00
#
_symmetry.space_group_name_H-M   'P 1'
#
loop_
_entity.id
_entity.type
_entity.pdbx_description
1 polymer ?
#
loop_
_entity_poly.entity_id
_entity_poly.type
_entity_poly.pdbx_seq_one_letter_code
_entity_poly.pdbx_strand_id
1 'polypeptide(L)'
;MLYLLSYCLSDNNRDLTGLPLALLTNHRLQVFGYTGSGIIYFSHQQQIREIFADYPEWFIHPDLSHSVALQGCQGIAPMEVNQVIQKLGFILPATLSEEAWNPDGEKIPNTSWLAKVYRYLRELRYKHFPSAALQTIPLLPGIDGKLYAAKHEKAPLWVPAETSAELVAAVSYFGVNLIAAGEALKSAIASFIQSHPNTVILSLSGVTLVDILHAYYQNTALPAYHATHYPTLLAYIAKDLSDYPKQYDGNRRQKLRQLPIYRTNSDRLVSLNEENVYLPSEGYEPPAFAGEFHFLDLGKQSKEWLAFYQVLQVPMLNRSRLIQKCLLVDYPTLSSHEQLEVLAWIRDNWQKALQELDRLNENPQAFQEQLKNAKLVRCLDGRLRAINAIYSPESKIVRSLLGESAAIPDMEFYAADYPLWIHFFTDLGMQAKPSPDDLLGCVENIIQQAFQSGVDSVADAVQSVLQY
;
A
#
# COMPACT_ATOMS: atom_id res chain seq x y z
N MET A 1 40.98 50.44 18.91
CA MET A 1 40.37 49.18 19.37
C MET A 1 41.13 47.96 18.87
N LEU A 2 41.31 47.80 17.55
CA LEU A 2 42.07 46.70 16.95
C LEU A 2 43.48 46.53 17.56
N TYR A 3 44.27 47.61 17.65
CA TYR A 3 45.58 47.58 18.31
C TYR A 3 45.55 47.14 19.78
N LEU A 4 44.49 47.49 20.51
CA LEU A 4 44.34 47.13 21.92
C LEU A 4 43.97 45.64 22.08
N LEU A 5 43.08 45.13 21.23
CA LEU A 5 42.74 43.71 21.20
C LEU A 5 43.93 42.85 20.75
N SER A 6 44.69 43.31 19.74
CA SER A 6 45.93 42.68 19.30
C SER A 6 46.98 42.64 20.41
N TYR A 7 47.09 43.71 21.21
CA TYR A 7 47.96 43.75 22.39
C TYR A 7 47.49 42.78 23.48
N CYS A 8 46.20 42.71 23.80
CA CYS A 8 45.69 41.73 24.78
C CYS A 8 45.99 40.28 24.36
N LEU A 9 46.01 39.99 23.06
CA LEU A 9 46.31 38.66 22.52
C LEU A 9 47.81 38.40 22.34
N SER A 10 48.68 39.42 22.38
CA SER A 10 50.13 39.23 22.25
C SER A 10 50.76 38.55 23.48
N ASP A 11 50.10 38.64 24.63
CA ASP A 11 50.55 38.03 25.88
C ASP A 11 50.21 36.53 25.98
N ASN A 12 49.80 35.90 24.86
CA ASN A 12 49.36 34.50 24.76
C ASN A 12 48.16 34.13 25.65
N ASN A 13 47.54 35.09 26.34
CA ASN A 13 46.31 34.88 27.07
C ASN A 13 45.13 34.85 26.09
N ARG A 14 44.54 33.67 25.90
CA ARG A 14 43.41 33.45 24.99
C ARG A 14 42.05 33.55 25.68
N ASP A 15 42.00 33.97 26.94
CA ASP A 15 40.73 34.26 27.58
C ASP A 15 40.33 35.71 27.35
N LEU A 16 39.31 35.93 26.51
CA LEU A 16 38.77 37.26 26.26
C LEU A 16 37.63 37.61 27.22
N THR A 17 37.16 36.66 28.04
CA THR A 17 35.98 36.81 28.89
C THR A 17 36.10 38.03 29.80
N GLY A 18 35.07 38.88 29.82
CA GLY A 18 35.08 40.10 30.61
C GLY A 18 35.74 41.32 29.94
N LEU A 19 36.39 41.17 28.78
CA LEU A 19 36.98 42.30 28.05
C LEU A 19 35.90 43.09 27.28
N PRO A 20 35.76 44.41 27.51
CA PRO A 20 34.78 45.28 26.83
C PRO A 20 35.26 45.74 25.44
N LEU A 21 35.77 44.80 24.63
CA LEU A 21 36.39 45.08 23.33
C LEU A 21 35.71 44.35 22.17
N ALA A 22 34.56 43.72 22.40
CA ALA A 22 33.83 43.01 21.36
C ALA A 22 32.99 43.99 20.53
N LEU A 23 33.57 44.53 19.44
CA LEU A 23 32.80 45.30 18.46
C LEU A 23 31.98 44.34 17.60
N LEU A 24 30.67 44.43 17.69
CA LEU A 24 29.73 43.61 16.93
C LEU A 24 29.47 44.21 15.54
N THR A 25 28.86 43.42 14.64
CA THR A 25 28.49 43.88 13.29
C THR A 25 27.45 45.00 13.30
N ASN A 26 26.64 45.12 14.35
CA ASN A 26 25.72 46.24 14.55
C ASN A 26 26.40 47.54 15.05
N HIS A 27 27.73 47.59 14.99
CA HIS A 27 28.57 48.70 15.46
C HIS A 27 28.47 49.02 16.96
N ARG A 28 27.91 48.10 17.78
CA ARG A 28 27.89 48.24 19.24
C ARG A 28 29.07 47.53 19.87
N LEU A 29 29.62 48.15 20.91
CA LEU A 29 30.68 47.57 21.73
C LEU A 29 30.06 46.75 22.87
N GLN A 30 30.54 45.53 23.06
CA GLN A 30 30.10 44.63 24.11
C GLN A 30 31.27 43.96 24.84
N VAL A 31 30.93 43.22 25.89
CA VAL A 31 31.87 42.45 26.70
C VAL A 31 31.91 41.01 26.18
N PHE A 32 33.10 40.50 25.87
CA PHE A 32 33.28 39.10 25.52
C PHE A 32 32.80 38.17 26.65
N GLY A 33 32.10 37.08 26.30
CA GLY A 33 31.53 36.12 27.25
C GLY A 33 30.31 36.59 28.06
N TYR A 34 29.99 37.89 28.06
CA TYR A 34 28.87 38.46 28.81
C TYR A 34 28.04 39.38 27.93
N THR A 35 27.24 38.80 27.04
CA THR A 35 26.26 39.58 26.22
C THR A 35 24.83 39.24 26.59
N GLY A 36 23.94 40.23 26.49
CA GLY A 36 22.50 40.02 26.66
C GLY A 36 21.88 39.11 25.59
N SER A 37 22.58 38.91 24.46
CA SER A 37 22.18 38.08 23.31
C SER A 37 22.81 36.67 23.31
N GLY A 38 23.62 36.32 24.32
CA GLY A 38 24.26 35.02 24.46
C GLY A 38 25.74 34.97 24.02
N ILE A 39 26.12 33.94 23.26
CA ILE A 39 27.51 33.76 22.77
C ILE A 39 27.74 34.66 21.54
N ILE A 40 28.86 35.37 21.50
CA ILE A 40 29.33 36.11 20.33
C ILE A 40 30.05 35.14 19.39
N TYR A 41 29.77 35.22 18.10
CA TYR A 41 30.40 34.39 17.09
C TYR A 41 31.36 35.14 16.18
N PHE A 42 32.37 34.44 15.67
CA PHE A 42 33.10 34.84 14.46
C PHE A 42 32.90 33.82 13.35
N SER A 43 32.91 34.29 12.11
CA SER A 43 32.93 33.44 10.93
C SER A 43 33.71 34.11 9.81
N HIS A 44 34.57 33.32 9.16
CA HIS A 44 35.28 33.71 7.94
C HIS A 44 34.46 33.37 6.68
N GLN A 45 33.36 32.64 6.81
CA GLN A 45 32.48 32.32 5.70
C GLN A 45 31.43 33.40 5.55
N GLN A 46 31.54 34.19 4.48
CA GLN A 46 30.60 35.27 4.20
C GLN A 46 29.15 34.78 4.06
N GLN A 47 28.95 33.59 3.50
CA GLN A 47 27.62 32.97 3.36
C GLN A 47 26.88 32.83 4.70
N ILE A 48 27.57 32.46 5.79
CA ILE A 48 26.97 32.34 7.13
C ILE A 48 26.49 33.71 7.62
N ARG A 49 27.29 34.76 7.42
CA ARG A 49 26.92 36.12 7.81
C ARG A 49 25.73 36.64 7.00
N GLU A 50 25.63 36.27 5.72
CA GLU A 50 24.51 36.65 4.86
C GLU A 50 23.19 35.95 5.18
N ILE A 51 23.23 34.73 5.74
CA ILE A 51 22.06 34.01 6.25
C ILE A 51 21.48 34.71 7.48
N PHE A 52 22.34 35.23 8.35
CA PHE A 52 21.96 35.84 9.62
C PHE A 52 22.10 37.37 9.61
N ALA A 53 21.92 38.00 8.45
CA ALA A 53 22.11 39.44 8.27
C ALA A 53 21.19 40.29 9.16
N ASP A 54 19.99 39.80 9.48
CA ASP A 54 19.02 40.45 10.37
C ASP A 54 19.38 40.33 11.86
N TYR A 55 20.41 39.55 12.20
CA TYR A 55 20.93 39.37 13.56
C TYR A 55 22.41 39.80 13.67
N PRO A 56 22.74 41.06 13.33
CA PRO A 56 24.11 41.54 13.33
C PRO A 56 24.77 41.53 14.73
N GLU A 57 23.98 41.49 15.81
CA GLU A 57 24.47 41.36 17.18
C GLU A 57 25.08 39.99 17.50
N TRP A 58 24.82 38.95 16.69
CA TRP A 58 25.42 37.64 16.93
C TRP A 58 26.88 37.55 16.53
N PHE A 59 27.35 38.47 15.67
CA PHE A 59 28.68 38.37 15.09
C PHE A 59 29.59 39.52 15.51
N ILE A 60 30.86 39.19 15.71
CA ILE A 60 31.91 40.19 15.78
C ILE A 60 32.10 40.86 14.41
N HIS A 61 32.44 42.15 14.43
CA HIS A 61 32.67 42.96 13.25
C HIS A 61 33.72 42.31 12.32
N PRO A 62 33.49 42.27 10.99
CA PRO A 62 34.39 41.61 10.05
C PRO A 62 35.86 42.04 10.19
N ASP A 63 36.12 43.34 10.29
CA ASP A 63 37.49 43.88 10.40
C ASP A 63 38.27 43.31 11.60
N LEU A 64 37.60 43.08 12.73
CA LEU A 64 38.23 42.44 13.89
C LEU A 64 38.48 40.95 13.64
N SER A 65 37.51 40.24 13.04
CA SER A 65 37.66 38.81 12.77
C SER A 65 38.76 38.49 11.74
N HIS A 66 39.03 39.37 10.78
CA HIS A 66 40.07 39.15 9.77
C HIS A 66 41.46 39.56 10.26
N SER A 67 41.53 40.52 11.19
CA SER A 67 42.80 41.13 11.62
C SER A 67 43.41 40.45 12.85
N VAL A 68 42.66 39.58 13.53
CA VAL A 68 43.02 38.98 14.80
C VAL A 68 42.71 37.49 14.81
N ALA A 69 43.63 36.66 15.31
CA ALA A 69 43.45 35.22 15.43
C ALA A 69 42.53 34.87 16.61
N LEU A 70 41.23 34.84 16.38
CA LEU A 70 40.21 34.56 17.41
C LEU A 70 40.00 33.06 17.70
N GLN A 71 40.59 32.17 16.88
CA GLN A 71 40.43 30.73 17.03
C GLN A 71 40.96 30.23 18.38
N GLY A 72 40.09 29.54 19.13
CA GLY A 72 40.41 28.97 20.44
C GLY A 72 40.45 30.01 21.58
N CYS A 73 39.95 31.23 21.36
CA CYS A 73 39.75 32.19 22.43
C CYS A 73 38.50 31.84 23.25
N GLN A 74 38.52 32.07 24.56
CA GLN A 74 37.33 32.01 25.41
C GLN A 74 36.54 33.31 25.33
N GLY A 75 35.22 33.27 25.56
CA GLY A 75 34.33 34.43 25.46
C GLY A 75 33.84 34.76 24.03
N ILE A 76 34.34 34.06 23.02
CA ILE A 76 33.86 34.10 21.63
C ILE A 76 33.93 32.68 21.04
N ALA A 77 33.03 32.31 20.13
CA ALA A 77 33.04 31.00 19.48
C ALA A 77 33.06 31.11 17.95
N PRO A 78 33.62 30.12 17.22
CA PRO A 78 33.40 30.02 15.80
C PRO A 78 31.94 29.64 15.52
N MET A 79 31.34 30.20 14.46
CA MET A 79 30.02 29.82 13.98
C MET A 79 30.15 28.58 13.07
N GLU A 80 30.30 27.41 13.68
CA GLU A 80 30.38 26.13 12.98
C GLU A 80 28.98 25.57 12.63
N VAL A 81 28.94 24.47 11.88
CA VAL A 81 27.69 23.85 11.38
C VAL A 81 26.63 23.69 12.48
N ASN A 82 27.00 23.16 13.65
CA ASN A 82 26.06 22.95 14.74
C ASN A 82 25.45 24.25 15.25
N GLN A 83 26.25 25.32 15.35
CA GLN A 83 25.78 26.64 15.77
C GLN A 83 24.88 27.26 14.71
N VAL A 84 25.19 27.07 13.41
CA VAL A 84 24.30 27.48 12.32
C VAL A 84 22.95 26.77 12.44
N ILE A 85 22.91 25.46 12.62
CA ILE A 85 21.64 24.72 12.77
C ILE A 85 20.87 25.18 14.02
N GLN A 86 21.55 25.38 15.15
CA GLN A 86 20.92 25.91 16.36
C GLN A 86 20.29 27.29 16.13
N LYS A 87 20.98 28.17 15.42
CA LYS A 87 20.47 29.52 15.11
C LYS A 87 19.38 29.51 14.04
N LEU A 88 19.42 28.59 13.07
CA LEU A 88 18.28 28.34 12.18
C LEU A 88 17.07 27.88 12.99
N GLY A 89 17.26 26.97 13.95
CA GLY A 89 16.22 26.54 14.89
C GLY A 89 15.77 27.61 15.89
N PHE A 90 16.47 28.73 16.00
CA PHE A 90 16.00 29.92 16.75
C PHE A 90 15.07 30.78 15.88
N ILE A 91 15.41 30.98 14.60
CA ILE A 91 14.60 31.75 13.65
C ILE A 91 13.31 31.01 13.31
N LEU A 92 13.44 29.69 13.13
CA LEU A 92 12.35 28.77 12.83
C LEU A 92 12.35 27.69 13.92
N PRO A 93 11.72 27.96 15.07
CA PRO A 93 11.64 27.03 16.18
C PRO A 93 11.21 25.62 15.76
N ALA A 94 11.99 24.61 16.14
CA ALA A 94 11.66 23.20 15.85
C ALA A 94 10.36 22.72 16.53
N THR A 95 9.82 23.50 17.48
CA THR A 95 8.49 23.29 18.07
C THR A 95 7.37 23.60 17.09
N LEU A 96 7.64 24.42 16.07
CA LEU A 96 6.72 24.75 14.99
C LEU A 96 6.98 23.73 13.87
N SER A 97 6.15 22.69 13.81
CA SER A 97 6.23 21.70 12.73
C SER A 97 5.83 22.29 11.37
N GLU A 98 5.10 23.40 11.39
CA GLU A 98 4.75 24.26 10.26
C GLU A 98 4.72 25.74 10.70
N GLU A 99 4.97 26.66 9.78
CA GLU A 99 4.96 28.12 10.03
C GLU A 99 4.41 28.88 8.80
N ALA A 100 3.67 29.97 9.02
CA ALA A 100 3.20 30.81 7.92
C ALA A 100 4.38 31.47 7.19
N TRP A 101 4.36 31.48 5.85
CA TRP A 101 5.49 31.92 5.04
C TRP A 101 5.10 32.98 4.03
N ASN A 102 5.80 34.12 4.08
CA ASN A 102 5.66 35.19 3.10
C ASN A 102 6.88 35.20 2.16
N PRO A 103 6.79 34.63 0.95
CA PRO A 103 7.93 34.49 0.04
C PRO A 103 8.53 35.83 -0.40
N ASP A 104 7.70 36.87 -0.50
CA ASP A 104 8.06 38.22 -0.98
C ASP A 104 8.18 39.24 0.17
N GLY A 105 8.09 38.77 1.43
CA GLY A 105 8.19 39.62 2.60
C GLY A 105 9.59 40.20 2.81
N GLU A 106 9.67 41.40 3.37
CA GLU A 106 10.94 42.04 3.75
C GLU A 106 11.63 41.32 4.94
N LYS A 107 10.84 40.69 5.81
CA LYS A 107 11.34 39.95 6.98
C LYS A 107 11.63 38.49 6.62
N ILE A 108 12.69 37.96 7.22
CA ILE A 108 12.97 36.52 7.16
C ILE A 108 11.96 35.73 8.03
N PRO A 109 11.59 34.50 7.64
CA PRO A 109 12.03 33.78 6.44
C PRO A 109 11.30 34.20 5.16
N ASN A 110 12.05 34.52 4.09
CA ASN A 110 11.55 34.81 2.74
C ASN A 110 12.31 33.99 1.67
N THR A 111 11.94 34.12 0.39
CA THR A 111 12.53 33.34 -0.72
C THR A 111 14.05 33.53 -0.84
N SER A 112 14.52 34.79 -0.74
CA SER A 112 15.94 35.12 -0.86
C SER A 112 16.76 34.52 0.28
N TRP A 113 16.24 34.60 1.50
CA TRP A 113 16.86 34.00 2.68
C TRP A 113 16.93 32.47 2.59
N LEU A 114 15.84 31.79 2.24
CA LEU A 114 15.84 30.32 2.08
C LEU A 114 16.84 29.88 1.02
N ALA A 115 16.97 30.62 -0.09
CA ALA A 115 17.93 30.28 -1.14
C ALA A 115 19.38 30.34 -0.62
N LYS A 116 19.72 31.30 0.25
CA LYS A 116 21.03 31.37 0.91
C LYS A 116 21.25 30.17 1.85
N VAL A 117 20.24 29.81 2.63
CA VAL A 117 20.28 28.63 3.52
C VAL A 117 20.56 27.37 2.72
N TYR A 118 19.80 27.08 1.65
CA TYR A 118 20.03 25.88 0.83
C TYR A 118 21.39 25.86 0.14
N ARG A 119 21.91 27.01 -0.32
CA ARG A 119 23.27 27.09 -0.88
C ARG A 119 24.34 26.74 0.15
N TYR A 120 24.22 27.23 1.38
CA TYR A 120 25.11 26.85 2.47
C TYR A 120 25.00 25.35 2.79
N LEU A 121 23.77 24.83 2.94
CA LEU A 121 23.56 23.42 3.28
C LEU A 121 24.12 22.46 2.22
N ARG A 122 24.09 22.84 0.95
CA ARG A 122 24.68 22.08 -0.17
C ARG A 122 26.20 21.88 -0.02
N GLU A 123 26.92 22.85 0.54
CA GLU A 123 28.39 22.79 0.67
C GLU A 123 28.84 21.88 1.81
N LEU A 124 27.93 21.45 2.68
CA LEU A 124 28.23 20.58 3.81
C LEU A 124 28.62 19.18 3.32
N ARG A 125 29.63 18.57 3.95
CA ARG A 125 30.06 17.21 3.60
C ARG A 125 29.06 16.18 4.11
N TYR A 126 28.70 15.22 3.26
CA TYR A 126 27.72 14.16 3.56
C TYR A 126 28.00 13.41 4.88
N LYS A 127 29.27 13.07 5.18
CA LYS A 127 29.66 12.28 6.37
C LYS A 127 29.29 12.92 7.72
N HIS A 128 29.07 14.23 7.75
CA HIS A 128 28.73 14.99 8.96
C HIS A 128 27.47 15.84 8.77
N PHE A 129 26.62 15.49 7.81
CA PHE A 129 25.42 16.27 7.51
C PHE A 129 24.39 16.10 8.65
N PRO A 130 23.91 17.19 9.28
CA PRO A 130 23.04 17.14 10.46
C PRO A 130 21.57 16.89 10.08
N SER A 131 21.28 15.81 9.36
CA SER A 131 19.95 15.51 8.82
C SER A 131 18.86 15.49 9.88
N ALA A 132 19.09 14.81 11.01
CA ALA A 132 18.09 14.65 12.06
C ALA A 132 17.62 15.98 12.66
N ALA A 133 18.53 16.95 12.82
CA ALA A 133 18.21 18.28 13.34
C ALA A 133 17.56 19.16 12.26
N LEU A 134 17.99 19.07 11.00
CA LEU A 134 17.38 19.80 9.90
C LEU A 134 15.94 19.34 9.62
N GLN A 135 15.67 18.05 9.77
CA GLN A 135 14.34 17.47 9.56
C GLN A 135 13.27 18.00 10.52
N THR A 136 13.66 18.63 11.64
CA THR A 136 12.73 19.23 12.61
C THR A 136 12.53 20.73 12.41
N ILE A 137 13.31 21.38 11.55
CA ILE A 137 13.19 22.82 11.28
C ILE A 137 12.28 23.01 10.07
N PRO A 138 11.29 23.91 10.12
CA PRO A 138 10.38 24.12 9.00
C PRO A 138 11.06 24.90 7.85
N LEU A 139 11.79 24.19 7.00
CA LEU A 139 12.56 24.76 5.87
C LEU A 139 11.93 24.49 4.50
N LEU A 140 10.90 23.65 4.44
CA LEU A 140 10.33 23.17 3.17
C LEU A 140 9.16 24.07 2.75
N PRO A 141 9.28 24.85 1.66
CA PRO A 141 8.24 25.79 1.26
C PRO A 141 7.11 25.08 0.52
N GLY A 142 5.90 25.11 1.06
CA GLY A 142 4.69 24.53 0.46
C GLY A 142 3.92 25.50 -0.44
N ILE A 143 3.16 24.96 -1.39
CA ILE A 143 2.28 25.74 -2.29
C ILE A 143 1.12 26.45 -1.60
N ASP A 144 0.85 26.09 -0.36
CA ASP A 144 -0.17 26.69 0.51
C ASP A 144 0.35 27.91 1.30
N GLY A 145 1.58 28.39 1.02
CA GLY A 145 2.14 29.57 1.67
C GLY A 145 2.65 29.30 3.09
N LYS A 146 3.03 28.06 3.39
CA LYS A 146 3.63 27.67 4.68
C LYS A 146 4.99 27.04 4.48
N LEU A 147 5.81 27.10 5.52
CA LEU A 147 7.03 26.29 5.64
C LEU A 147 6.74 25.07 6.51
N TYR A 148 7.31 23.93 6.14
CA TYR A 148 7.11 22.65 6.80
C TYR A 148 8.42 22.03 7.25
N ALA A 149 8.39 21.35 8.39
CA ALA A 149 9.46 20.43 8.78
C ALA A 149 9.38 19.16 7.93
N ALA A 150 10.52 18.52 7.64
CA ALA A 150 10.56 17.33 6.79
C ALA A 150 9.76 16.14 7.36
N LYS A 151 9.65 16.07 8.69
CA LYS A 151 8.88 15.02 9.39
C LYS A 151 7.38 15.32 9.47
N HIS A 152 6.94 16.46 8.98
CA HIS A 152 5.52 16.80 9.00
C HIS A 152 4.73 15.93 8.02
N GLU A 153 3.50 15.56 8.38
CA GLU A 153 2.63 14.70 7.54
C GLU A 153 2.30 15.35 6.18
N LYS A 154 2.27 16.69 6.14
CA LYS A 154 2.04 17.50 4.93
C LYS A 154 3.31 18.09 4.34
N ALA A 155 4.48 17.53 4.66
CA ALA A 155 5.75 17.99 4.12
C ALA A 155 5.70 18.00 2.57
N PRO A 156 6.02 19.12 1.92
CA PRO A 156 5.87 19.25 0.48
C PRO A 156 6.94 18.45 -0.26
N LEU A 157 6.54 17.83 -1.38
CA LEU A 157 7.43 17.06 -2.22
C LEU A 157 8.16 17.92 -3.25
N TRP A 158 9.41 17.55 -3.53
CA TRP A 158 10.13 18.07 -4.67
C TRP A 158 9.59 17.47 -5.97
N VAL A 159 9.34 18.33 -6.96
CA VAL A 159 8.87 17.91 -8.29
C VAL A 159 10.07 17.85 -9.25
N PRO A 160 10.46 16.66 -9.76
CA PRO A 160 11.49 16.53 -10.78
C PRO A 160 11.18 17.35 -12.03
N ALA A 161 12.20 17.83 -12.73
CA ALA A 161 12.04 18.77 -13.85
C ALA A 161 11.28 18.17 -15.05
N GLU A 162 11.40 16.86 -15.24
CA GLU A 162 10.76 16.04 -16.26
C GLU A 162 9.28 15.73 -15.96
N THR A 163 8.76 16.17 -14.82
CA THR A 163 7.37 15.90 -14.41
C THR A 163 6.40 16.73 -15.24
N SER A 164 5.39 16.08 -15.83
CA SER A 164 4.39 16.76 -16.64
C SER A 164 3.43 17.61 -15.79
N ALA A 165 2.90 18.69 -16.37
CA ALA A 165 1.95 19.57 -15.69
C ALA A 165 0.65 18.83 -15.30
N GLU A 166 0.24 17.85 -16.09
CA GLU A 166 -0.94 17.00 -15.81
C GLU A 166 -0.72 16.15 -14.56
N LEU A 167 0.49 15.60 -14.38
CA LEU A 167 0.81 14.84 -13.17
C LEU A 167 0.88 15.75 -11.95
N VAL A 168 1.49 16.93 -12.06
CA VAL A 168 1.50 17.92 -10.98
C VAL A 168 0.07 18.27 -10.56
N ALA A 169 -0.81 18.56 -11.52
CA ALA A 169 -2.21 18.85 -11.24
C ALA A 169 -2.94 17.66 -10.60
N ALA A 170 -2.70 16.44 -11.07
CA ALA A 170 -3.27 15.23 -10.47
C ALA A 170 -2.81 15.04 -9.03
N VAL A 171 -1.51 15.14 -8.75
CA VAL A 171 -0.94 15.00 -7.41
C VAL A 171 -1.51 16.06 -6.45
N SER A 172 -1.61 17.32 -6.89
CA SER A 172 -2.25 18.38 -6.11
C SER A 172 -3.74 18.14 -5.88
N TYR A 173 -4.46 17.55 -6.84
CA TYR A 173 -5.88 17.19 -6.68
C TYR A 173 -6.11 16.19 -5.54
N PHE A 174 -5.17 15.27 -5.33
CA PHE A 174 -5.18 14.34 -4.20
C PHE A 174 -4.71 14.96 -2.87
N GLY A 175 -4.50 16.28 -2.82
CA GLY A 175 -4.12 17.00 -1.60
C GLY A 175 -2.65 16.82 -1.20
N VAL A 176 -1.82 16.27 -2.08
CA VAL A 176 -0.37 16.15 -1.82
C VAL A 176 0.27 17.53 -1.99
N ASN A 177 0.92 18.01 -0.93
CA ASN A 177 1.61 19.29 -0.94
C ASN A 177 2.90 19.20 -1.78
N LEU A 178 3.18 20.24 -2.55
CA LEU A 178 4.34 20.32 -3.43
C LEU A 178 5.19 21.53 -3.07
N ILE A 179 6.48 21.47 -3.42
CA ILE A 179 7.39 22.58 -3.15
C ILE A 179 7.00 23.80 -3.99
N ALA A 180 6.75 24.93 -3.33
CA ALA A 180 6.60 26.23 -3.98
C ALA A 180 7.90 27.02 -3.93
N ALA A 181 8.50 27.23 -5.09
CA ALA A 181 9.72 28.02 -5.19
C ALA A 181 9.77 28.72 -6.54
N GLY A 182 10.10 30.02 -6.51
CA GLY A 182 10.56 30.73 -7.71
C GLY A 182 11.91 30.19 -8.20
N GLU A 183 12.31 30.54 -9.42
CA GLU A 183 13.48 29.99 -10.12
C GLU A 183 14.77 29.95 -9.28
N ALA A 184 15.10 31.04 -8.60
CA ALA A 184 16.33 31.12 -7.80
C ALA A 184 16.36 30.16 -6.60
N LEU A 185 15.22 30.00 -5.91
CA LEU A 185 15.09 29.08 -4.78
C LEU A 185 14.99 27.64 -5.29
N LYS A 186 14.26 27.41 -6.37
CA LYS A 186 14.15 26.10 -7.03
C LYS A 186 15.52 25.58 -7.45
N SER A 187 16.36 26.42 -8.05
CA SER A 187 17.75 26.07 -8.41
C SER A 187 18.61 25.72 -7.20
N ALA A 188 18.48 26.47 -6.08
CA ALA A 188 19.20 26.19 -4.85
C ALA A 188 18.77 24.85 -4.21
N ILE A 189 17.47 24.58 -4.16
CA ILE A 189 16.90 23.31 -3.66
C ILE A 189 17.33 22.14 -4.55
N ALA A 190 17.25 22.27 -5.88
CA ALA A 190 17.67 21.23 -6.80
C ALA A 190 19.15 20.86 -6.61
N SER A 191 20.01 21.87 -6.47
CA SER A 191 21.44 21.68 -6.20
C SER A 191 21.69 21.01 -4.85
N PHE A 192 20.91 21.36 -3.83
CA PHE A 192 20.96 20.72 -2.52
C PHE A 192 20.56 19.24 -2.58
N ILE A 193 19.45 18.91 -3.25
CA ILE A 193 18.97 17.53 -3.42
C ILE A 193 20.00 16.67 -4.16
N GLN A 194 20.69 17.23 -5.16
CA GLN A 194 21.77 16.54 -5.86
C GLN A 194 22.94 16.17 -4.93
N SER A 195 23.31 17.07 -3.99
CA SER A 195 24.38 16.85 -3.01
C SER A 195 23.94 15.96 -1.83
N HIS A 196 22.66 16.00 -1.45
CA HIS A 196 22.10 15.33 -0.27
C HIS A 196 20.75 14.65 -0.56
N PRO A 197 20.71 13.63 -1.43
CA PRO A 197 19.47 13.03 -1.92
C PRO A 197 18.66 12.39 -0.80
N ASN A 198 17.34 12.66 -0.77
CA ASN A 198 16.36 12.07 0.15
C ASN A 198 16.72 12.20 1.64
N THR A 199 17.48 13.23 2.03
CA THR A 199 17.87 13.46 3.43
C THR A 199 16.86 14.33 4.19
N VAL A 200 16.46 15.46 3.61
CA VAL A 200 15.53 16.43 4.20
C VAL A 200 14.32 16.64 3.31
N ILE A 201 14.51 16.63 1.99
CA ILE A 201 13.44 16.79 1.00
C ILE A 201 13.27 15.48 0.26
N LEU A 202 12.04 14.98 0.23
CA LEU A 202 11.65 13.82 -0.56
C LEU A 202 11.24 14.26 -1.96
N SER A 203 11.72 13.53 -2.97
CA SER A 203 11.28 13.70 -4.35
C SER A 203 9.98 12.97 -4.62
N LEU A 204 9.16 13.54 -5.49
CA LEU A 204 8.00 12.89 -6.06
C LEU A 204 8.42 11.60 -6.79
N SER A 205 7.91 10.48 -6.31
CA SER A 205 8.05 9.15 -6.92
C SER A 205 6.78 8.34 -6.66
N GLY A 206 6.56 7.27 -7.41
CA GLY A 206 5.37 6.44 -7.21
C GLY A 206 5.31 5.83 -5.80
N VAL A 207 6.43 5.37 -5.25
CA VAL A 207 6.49 4.86 -3.87
C VAL A 207 6.16 5.93 -2.82
N THR A 208 6.67 7.15 -2.98
CA THR A 208 6.39 8.26 -2.05
C THR A 208 4.92 8.66 -2.12
N LEU A 209 4.33 8.67 -3.32
CA LEU A 209 2.90 8.91 -3.50
C LEU A 209 2.06 7.84 -2.81
N VAL A 210 2.38 6.55 -2.97
CA VAL A 210 1.65 5.47 -2.30
C VAL A 210 1.70 5.64 -0.78
N ASP A 211 2.88 5.93 -0.23
CA ASP A 211 3.06 6.11 1.21
C ASP A 211 2.25 7.31 1.73
N ILE A 212 2.24 8.45 1.02
CA ILE A 212 1.50 9.66 1.41
C ILE A 212 -0.01 9.48 1.24
N LEU A 213 -0.46 8.98 0.09
CA LEU A 213 -1.88 8.76 -0.18
C LEU A 213 -2.49 7.78 0.81
N HIS A 214 -1.74 6.73 1.17
CA HIS A 214 -2.19 5.76 2.16
C HIS A 214 -2.32 6.40 3.54
N ALA A 215 -1.30 7.15 3.99
CA ALA A 215 -1.36 7.86 5.27
C ALA A 215 -2.49 8.90 5.32
N TYR A 216 -2.69 9.65 4.24
CA TYR A 216 -3.79 10.60 4.12
C TYR A 216 -5.15 9.90 4.18
N TYR A 217 -5.30 8.80 3.45
CA TYR A 217 -6.54 8.01 3.40
C TYR A 217 -6.93 7.41 4.76
N GLN A 218 -5.97 7.11 5.64
CA GLN A 218 -6.30 6.62 6.99
C GLN A 218 -7.10 7.64 7.82
N ASN A 219 -6.95 8.93 7.54
CA ASN A 219 -7.53 10.01 8.34
C ASN A 219 -8.59 10.83 7.58
N THR A 220 -8.56 10.82 6.25
CA THR A 220 -9.41 11.65 5.39
C THR A 220 -9.84 10.88 4.15
N ALA A 221 -11.07 11.13 3.66
CA ALA A 221 -11.51 10.58 2.40
C ALA A 221 -10.66 11.13 1.23
N LEU A 222 -10.37 10.27 0.24
CA LEU A 222 -9.82 10.71 -1.03
C LEU A 222 -10.84 11.58 -1.78
N PRO A 223 -10.40 12.48 -2.67
CA PRO A 223 -11.31 13.31 -3.46
C PRO A 223 -12.25 12.46 -4.33
N ALA A 224 -13.31 13.09 -4.85
CA ALA A 224 -14.21 12.42 -5.78
C ALA A 224 -13.48 11.99 -7.07
N TYR A 225 -14.06 11.05 -7.82
CA TYR A 225 -13.47 10.64 -9.09
C TYR A 225 -13.35 11.81 -10.06
N HIS A 226 -12.17 11.95 -10.68
CA HIS A 226 -11.91 12.88 -11.76
C HIS A 226 -11.31 12.16 -12.96
N ALA A 227 -11.95 12.27 -14.12
CA ALA A 227 -11.66 11.51 -15.34
C ALA A 227 -10.22 11.68 -15.86
N THR A 228 -9.55 12.79 -15.52
CA THR A 228 -8.16 13.03 -15.89
C THR A 228 -7.19 12.68 -14.76
N HIS A 229 -7.50 13.05 -13.51
CA HIS A 229 -6.50 12.98 -12.44
C HIS A 229 -6.26 11.56 -11.94
N TYR A 230 -7.31 10.73 -11.87
CA TYR A 230 -7.20 9.34 -11.44
C TYR A 230 -6.35 8.49 -12.42
N PRO A 231 -6.67 8.47 -13.74
CA PRO A 231 -5.84 7.72 -14.69
C PRO A 231 -4.41 8.24 -14.77
N THR A 232 -4.18 9.56 -14.71
CA THR A 232 -2.82 10.13 -14.72
C THR A 232 -2.00 9.69 -13.51
N LEU A 233 -2.59 9.72 -12.31
CA LEU A 233 -1.93 9.24 -11.10
C LEU A 233 -1.63 7.74 -11.18
N LEU A 234 -2.62 6.93 -11.57
CA LEU A 234 -2.46 5.48 -11.72
C LEU A 234 -1.41 5.12 -12.77
N ALA A 235 -1.38 5.82 -13.91
CA ALA A 235 -0.40 5.60 -14.97
C ALA A 235 1.02 5.84 -14.46
N TYR A 236 1.20 6.90 -13.67
CA TYR A 236 2.48 7.21 -13.07
C TYR A 236 2.94 6.13 -12.08
N ILE A 237 2.05 5.70 -11.17
CA ILE A 237 2.35 4.64 -10.20
C ILE A 237 2.62 3.30 -10.91
N ALA A 238 1.82 2.96 -11.93
CA ALA A 238 1.98 1.72 -12.69
C ALA A 238 3.32 1.69 -13.44
N LYS A 239 3.71 2.82 -14.06
CA LYS A 239 5.00 2.97 -14.71
C LYS A 239 6.15 2.87 -13.71
N ASP A 240 6.08 3.58 -12.60
CA ASP A 240 7.12 3.56 -11.55
C ASP A 240 7.29 2.16 -10.93
N LEU A 241 6.19 1.43 -10.71
CA LEU A 241 6.20 0.03 -10.28
C LEU A 241 6.86 -0.90 -11.32
N SER A 242 6.62 -0.65 -12.60
CA SER A 242 7.24 -1.41 -13.70
C SER A 242 8.75 -1.12 -13.81
N ASP A 243 9.14 0.15 -13.73
CA ASP A 243 10.52 0.59 -13.86
C ASP A 243 11.36 0.22 -12.62
N TYR A 244 10.76 0.24 -11.42
CA TYR A 244 11.43 0.04 -10.14
C TYR A 244 10.72 -0.96 -9.20
N PRO A 245 10.49 -2.23 -9.63
CA PRO A 245 9.67 -3.18 -8.89
C PRO A 245 10.20 -3.55 -7.50
N LYS A 246 11.52 -3.41 -7.29
CA LYS A 246 12.18 -3.67 -5.99
C LYS A 246 11.85 -2.62 -4.92
N GLN A 247 11.45 -1.40 -5.32
CA GLN A 247 11.07 -0.37 -4.37
C GLN A 247 9.67 -0.60 -3.78
N TYR A 248 8.85 -1.42 -4.47
CA TYR A 248 7.53 -1.86 -4.04
C TYR A 248 7.61 -3.23 -3.38
N ASP A 249 8.03 -3.22 -2.12
CA ASP A 249 7.98 -4.40 -1.25
C ASP A 249 6.54 -4.83 -0.95
N GLY A 250 6.39 -5.94 -0.21
CA GLY A 250 5.07 -6.47 0.15
C GLY A 250 4.20 -5.47 0.91
N ASN A 251 4.80 -4.62 1.75
CA ASN A 251 4.09 -3.60 2.52
C ASN A 251 3.54 -2.50 1.60
N ARG A 252 4.36 -1.95 0.71
CA ARG A 252 3.92 -0.91 -0.23
C ARG A 252 2.89 -1.42 -1.23
N ARG A 253 3.04 -2.66 -1.71
CA ARG A 253 2.01 -3.30 -2.53
C ARG A 253 0.68 -3.42 -1.78
N GLN A 254 0.75 -3.79 -0.50
CA GLN A 254 -0.45 -3.89 0.33
C GLN A 254 -1.10 -2.52 0.56
N LYS A 255 -0.32 -1.47 0.84
CA LYS A 255 -0.83 -0.09 0.92
C LYS A 255 -1.52 0.34 -0.37
N LEU A 256 -0.88 0.10 -1.52
CA LEU A 256 -1.45 0.41 -2.83
C LEU A 256 -2.76 -0.35 -3.08
N ARG A 257 -2.85 -1.63 -2.65
CA ARG A 257 -4.10 -2.41 -2.71
C ARG A 257 -5.22 -1.87 -1.83
N GLN A 258 -4.91 -1.21 -0.72
CA GLN A 258 -5.90 -0.63 0.21
C GLN A 258 -6.48 0.70 -0.25
N LEU A 259 -5.85 1.39 -1.20
CA LEU A 259 -6.31 2.69 -1.69
C LEU A 259 -7.56 2.53 -2.57
N PRO A 260 -8.65 3.28 -2.33
CA PRO A 260 -9.84 3.27 -3.19
C PRO A 260 -9.64 4.17 -4.41
N ILE A 261 -8.64 3.83 -5.23
CA ILE A 261 -8.28 4.57 -6.45
C ILE A 261 -8.58 3.81 -7.73
N TYR A 262 -9.13 2.59 -7.63
CA TYR A 262 -9.37 1.72 -8.76
C TYR A 262 -10.82 1.85 -9.21
N ARG A 263 -11.02 2.15 -10.49
CA ARG A 263 -12.35 2.29 -11.08
C ARG A 263 -12.88 0.93 -11.52
N THR A 264 -14.15 0.68 -11.28
CA THR A 264 -14.89 -0.47 -11.80
C THR A 264 -15.60 -0.13 -13.11
N ASN A 265 -16.06 -1.15 -13.83
CA ASN A 265 -16.93 -1.00 -15.00
C ASN A 265 -18.28 -0.31 -14.68
N SER A 266 -18.64 -0.23 -13.39
CA SER A 266 -19.82 0.49 -12.87
C SER A 266 -19.50 1.91 -12.40
N ASP A 267 -18.32 2.44 -12.75
CA ASP A 267 -17.84 3.78 -12.39
C ASP A 267 -17.65 4.03 -10.89
N ARG A 268 -17.65 2.98 -10.08
CA ARG A 268 -17.35 3.05 -8.66
C ARG A 268 -15.85 2.98 -8.42
N LEU A 269 -15.38 3.73 -7.43
CA LEU A 269 -14.03 3.56 -6.89
C LEU A 269 -14.03 2.52 -5.78
N VAL A 270 -13.10 1.56 -5.88
CA VAL A 270 -12.92 0.47 -4.92
C VAL A 270 -11.44 0.33 -4.57
N SER A 271 -11.18 -0.23 -3.39
CA SER A 271 -9.88 -0.79 -3.04
C SER A 271 -9.78 -2.23 -3.53
N LEU A 272 -8.57 -2.73 -3.79
CA LEU A 272 -8.35 -4.12 -4.25
C LEU A 272 -8.50 -5.17 -3.14
N ASN A 273 -8.69 -4.71 -1.90
CA ASN A 273 -8.92 -5.57 -0.75
C ASN A 273 -10.40 -5.61 -0.34
N GLU A 274 -11.27 -4.83 -1.00
CA GLU A 274 -12.71 -4.99 -0.86
C GLU A 274 -13.13 -6.39 -1.33
N GLU A 275 -14.23 -6.88 -0.75
CA GLU A 275 -14.84 -8.13 -1.17
C GLU A 275 -15.37 -8.03 -2.61
N ASN A 276 -15.38 -9.16 -3.31
CA ASN A 276 -15.91 -9.29 -4.67
C ASN A 276 -15.25 -8.41 -5.75
N VAL A 277 -14.03 -7.92 -5.53
CA VAL A 277 -13.24 -7.19 -6.54
C VAL A 277 -12.44 -8.15 -7.40
N TYR A 278 -12.69 -8.12 -8.71
CA TYR A 278 -12.08 -9.05 -9.67
C TYR A 278 -11.70 -8.38 -11.00
N LEU A 279 -10.78 -9.02 -11.72
CA LEU A 279 -10.61 -8.78 -13.15
C LEU A 279 -11.69 -9.52 -13.93
N PRO A 280 -12.27 -8.91 -14.98
CA PRO A 280 -13.23 -9.60 -15.84
C PRO A 280 -12.52 -10.72 -16.62
N SER A 281 -13.18 -11.87 -16.74
CA SER A 281 -12.70 -12.97 -17.60
C SER A 281 -13.28 -12.82 -19.00
N GLU A 282 -12.51 -13.20 -20.02
CA GLU A 282 -13.01 -13.21 -21.40
C GLU A 282 -14.03 -14.36 -21.60
N GLY A 283 -15.11 -14.09 -22.34
CA GLY A 283 -16.00 -15.13 -22.89
C GLY A 283 -17.07 -15.71 -21.97
N TYR A 284 -17.36 -15.07 -20.82
CA TYR A 284 -18.57 -15.36 -20.05
C TYR A 284 -18.96 -14.24 -19.10
N GLU A 285 -20.24 -14.18 -18.75
CA GLU A 285 -20.77 -13.33 -17.70
C GLU A 285 -21.21 -14.20 -16.51
N PRO A 286 -20.92 -13.80 -15.26
CA PRO A 286 -21.45 -14.51 -14.10
C PRO A 286 -22.98 -14.52 -14.14
N PRO A 287 -23.61 -15.61 -13.69
CA PRO A 287 -25.06 -15.68 -13.59
C PRO A 287 -25.57 -14.70 -12.52
N ALA A 288 -26.78 -14.16 -12.70
CA ALA A 288 -27.34 -13.15 -11.80
C ALA A 288 -27.46 -13.62 -10.33
N PHE A 289 -27.70 -14.92 -10.11
CA PHE A 289 -27.78 -15.50 -8.76
C PHE A 289 -26.42 -15.57 -8.03
N ALA A 290 -25.29 -15.35 -8.72
CA ALA A 290 -23.97 -15.41 -8.11
C ALA A 290 -23.61 -14.18 -7.26
N GLY A 291 -24.48 -13.16 -7.25
CA GLY A 291 -24.32 -11.94 -6.48
C GLY A 291 -23.66 -10.80 -7.26
N GLU A 292 -23.37 -9.71 -6.54
CA GLU A 292 -22.77 -8.51 -7.12
C GLU A 292 -21.25 -8.59 -7.08
N PHE A 293 -20.63 -8.37 -8.25
CA PHE A 293 -19.18 -8.34 -8.41
C PHE A 293 -18.70 -6.95 -8.86
N HIS A 294 -17.52 -6.56 -8.38
CA HIS A 294 -16.85 -5.32 -8.72
C HIS A 294 -15.74 -5.61 -9.74
N PHE A 295 -16.10 -5.57 -11.02
CA PHE A 295 -15.14 -5.76 -12.11
C PHE A 295 -14.33 -4.49 -12.34
N LEU A 296 -13.00 -4.60 -12.28
CA LEU A 296 -12.10 -3.49 -12.54
C LEU A 296 -12.12 -3.07 -14.01
N ASP A 297 -12.09 -1.76 -14.24
CA ASP A 297 -11.90 -1.14 -15.55
C ASP A 297 -10.48 -1.43 -16.04
N LEU A 298 -10.36 -2.10 -17.18
CA LEU A 298 -9.08 -2.45 -17.82
C LEU A 298 -8.53 -1.35 -18.73
N GLY A 299 -9.21 -0.20 -18.82
CA GLY A 299 -8.79 0.97 -19.58
C GLY A 299 -9.39 1.02 -20.98
N LYS A 300 -9.02 2.06 -21.74
CA LYS A 300 -9.60 2.31 -23.08
C LYS A 300 -9.20 1.23 -24.09
N GLN A 301 -7.98 0.73 -23.92
CA GLN A 301 -7.53 -0.50 -24.55
C GLN A 301 -7.81 -1.60 -23.54
N SER A 302 -8.59 -2.63 -23.88
CA SER A 302 -9.12 -3.64 -22.94
C SER A 302 -8.07 -4.47 -22.16
N LYS A 303 -6.79 -4.08 -22.18
CA LYS A 303 -5.67 -4.67 -21.45
C LYS A 303 -4.68 -3.63 -20.91
N GLU A 304 -5.00 -2.34 -20.94
CA GLU A 304 -4.11 -1.24 -20.51
C GLU A 304 -3.63 -1.43 -19.07
N TRP A 305 -4.55 -1.74 -18.16
CA TRP A 305 -4.24 -1.94 -16.74
C TRP A 305 -4.00 -3.39 -16.33
N LEU A 306 -4.10 -4.34 -17.27
CA LEU A 306 -4.07 -5.77 -16.94
C LEU A 306 -2.76 -6.19 -16.27
N ALA A 307 -1.62 -5.80 -16.85
CA ALA A 307 -0.31 -6.13 -16.29
C ALA A 307 -0.11 -5.51 -14.89
N PHE A 308 -0.57 -4.27 -14.71
CA PHE A 308 -0.51 -3.59 -13.42
C PHE A 308 -1.32 -4.33 -12.35
N TYR A 309 -2.56 -4.73 -12.66
CA TYR A 309 -3.39 -5.49 -11.73
C TYR A 309 -2.85 -6.89 -11.45
N GLN A 310 -2.23 -7.55 -12.43
CA GLN A 310 -1.55 -8.84 -12.22
C GLN A 310 -0.36 -8.71 -11.26
N VAL A 311 0.45 -7.64 -11.39
CA VAL A 311 1.55 -7.36 -10.45
C VAL A 311 1.04 -7.10 -9.04
N LEU A 312 -0.15 -6.51 -8.92
CA LEU A 312 -0.85 -6.33 -7.65
C LEU A 312 -1.59 -7.59 -7.18
N GLN A 313 -1.56 -8.69 -7.93
CA GLN A 313 -2.22 -9.95 -7.60
C GLN A 313 -3.74 -9.81 -7.46
N VAL A 314 -4.37 -9.02 -8.32
CA VAL A 314 -5.84 -9.01 -8.42
C VAL A 314 -6.30 -10.31 -9.08
N PRO A 315 -7.20 -11.07 -8.44
CA PRO A 315 -7.69 -12.30 -9.03
C PRO A 315 -8.62 -12.04 -10.23
N MET A 316 -8.50 -12.86 -11.26
CA MET A 316 -9.51 -12.93 -12.33
C MET A 316 -10.67 -13.80 -11.89
N LEU A 317 -11.91 -13.36 -12.16
CA LEU A 317 -13.10 -14.18 -11.92
C LEU A 317 -13.33 -15.11 -13.12
N ASN A 318 -12.57 -16.20 -13.19
CA ASN A 318 -12.82 -17.29 -14.11
C ASN A 318 -13.89 -18.25 -13.55
N ARG A 319 -14.35 -19.21 -14.37
CA ARG A 319 -15.44 -20.11 -13.95
C ARG A 319 -15.04 -20.95 -12.73
N SER A 320 -13.79 -21.43 -12.68
CA SER A 320 -13.30 -22.23 -11.55
C SER A 320 -13.34 -21.46 -10.24
N ARG A 321 -12.87 -20.20 -10.22
CA ARG A 321 -12.92 -19.34 -9.05
C ARG A 321 -14.34 -19.00 -8.64
N LEU A 322 -15.21 -18.67 -9.59
CA LEU A 322 -16.62 -18.43 -9.31
C LEU A 322 -17.26 -19.63 -8.62
N ILE A 323 -17.00 -20.84 -9.13
CA ILE A 323 -17.48 -22.09 -8.52
C ILE A 323 -16.89 -22.24 -7.11
N GLN A 324 -15.56 -22.24 -6.98
CA GLN A 324 -14.88 -22.59 -5.72
C GLN A 324 -15.05 -21.56 -4.60
N LYS A 325 -15.10 -20.27 -4.94
CA LYS A 325 -15.03 -19.18 -3.97
C LYS A 325 -16.35 -18.44 -3.76
N CYS A 326 -17.30 -18.58 -4.68
CA CYS A 326 -18.61 -17.96 -4.56
C CYS A 326 -19.68 -19.05 -4.43
N LEU A 327 -19.86 -19.89 -5.46
CA LEU A 327 -21.02 -20.80 -5.52
C LEU A 327 -20.95 -21.93 -4.48
N LEU A 328 -19.82 -22.62 -4.33
CA LEU A 328 -19.69 -23.76 -3.42
C LEU A 328 -19.76 -23.37 -1.93
N VAL A 329 -19.38 -22.14 -1.59
CA VAL A 329 -19.31 -21.67 -0.21
C VAL A 329 -20.72 -21.52 0.36
N ASP A 330 -21.60 -20.89 -0.40
CA ASP A 330 -22.96 -20.58 0.04
C ASP A 330 -23.99 -21.64 -0.37
N TYR A 331 -23.64 -22.58 -1.25
CA TYR A 331 -24.57 -23.60 -1.78
C TYR A 331 -25.48 -24.26 -0.72
N PRO A 332 -24.99 -24.73 0.45
CA PRO A 332 -25.83 -25.40 1.43
C PRO A 332 -26.87 -24.48 2.11
N THR A 333 -26.71 -23.16 2.05
CA THR A 333 -27.63 -22.19 2.67
C THR A 333 -28.75 -21.74 1.72
N LEU A 334 -28.61 -22.04 0.43
CA LEU A 334 -29.56 -21.70 -0.62
C LEU A 334 -30.89 -22.47 -0.48
N SER A 335 -31.98 -21.89 -0.99
CA SER A 335 -33.25 -22.61 -1.14
C SER A 335 -33.13 -23.73 -2.18
N SER A 336 -34.06 -24.71 -2.15
CA SER A 336 -34.01 -25.83 -3.10
C SER A 336 -34.09 -25.39 -4.57
N HIS A 337 -34.81 -24.31 -4.88
CA HIS A 337 -34.86 -23.78 -6.24
C HIS A 337 -33.50 -23.20 -6.66
N GLU A 338 -32.90 -22.36 -5.82
CA GLU A 338 -31.59 -21.76 -6.07
C GLU A 338 -30.48 -22.80 -6.15
N GLN A 339 -30.53 -23.85 -5.31
CA GLN A 339 -29.61 -25.00 -5.38
C GLN A 339 -29.65 -25.66 -6.76
N LEU A 340 -30.85 -25.90 -7.30
CA LEU A 340 -30.99 -26.51 -8.61
C LEU A 340 -30.42 -25.60 -9.72
N GLU A 341 -30.71 -24.30 -9.69
CA GLU A 341 -30.19 -23.33 -10.66
C GLU A 341 -28.65 -23.25 -10.62
N VAL A 342 -28.07 -23.12 -9.42
CA VAL A 342 -26.62 -23.07 -9.23
C VAL A 342 -25.98 -24.35 -9.70
N LEU A 343 -26.53 -25.51 -9.32
CA LEU A 343 -25.98 -26.80 -9.71
C LEU A 343 -26.09 -27.03 -11.23
N ALA A 344 -27.16 -26.56 -11.86
CA ALA A 344 -27.34 -26.66 -13.31
C ALA A 344 -26.28 -25.82 -14.03
N TRP A 345 -26.00 -24.62 -13.53
CA TRP A 345 -24.93 -23.81 -14.08
C TRP A 345 -23.56 -24.45 -13.90
N ILE A 346 -23.27 -25.05 -12.73
CA ILE A 346 -22.03 -25.79 -12.48
C ILE A 346 -21.91 -26.96 -13.45
N ARG A 347 -22.97 -27.76 -13.63
CA ARG A 347 -23.07 -28.87 -14.59
C ARG A 347 -22.67 -28.43 -16.00
N ASP A 348 -23.13 -27.27 -16.43
CA ASP A 348 -22.93 -26.78 -17.79
C ASP A 348 -21.57 -26.07 -18.00
N ASN A 349 -20.85 -25.75 -16.90
CA ASN A 349 -19.64 -24.93 -16.94
C ASN A 349 -18.38 -25.57 -16.33
N TRP A 350 -18.46 -26.66 -15.56
CA TRP A 350 -17.29 -27.24 -14.87
C TRP A 350 -16.21 -27.76 -15.84
N GLN A 351 -16.58 -28.35 -16.98
CA GLN A 351 -15.60 -28.79 -17.99
C GLN A 351 -14.88 -27.61 -18.64
N LYS A 352 -15.58 -26.49 -18.87
CA LYS A 352 -14.98 -25.25 -19.36
C LYS A 352 -14.02 -24.67 -18.31
N ALA A 353 -14.40 -24.73 -17.04
CA ALA A 353 -13.54 -24.33 -15.93
C ALA A 353 -12.24 -25.17 -15.86
N LEU A 354 -12.31 -26.48 -16.11
CA LEU A 354 -11.12 -27.33 -16.21
C LEU A 354 -10.21 -26.89 -17.35
N GLN A 355 -10.77 -26.65 -18.54
CA GLN A 355 -9.98 -26.18 -19.70
C GLN A 355 -9.34 -24.81 -19.44
N GLU A 356 -10.01 -23.92 -18.70
CA GLU A 356 -9.45 -22.63 -18.27
C GLU A 356 -8.25 -22.84 -17.33
N LEU A 357 -8.37 -23.73 -16.33
CA LEU A 357 -7.28 -24.06 -15.41
C LEU A 357 -6.07 -24.67 -16.14
N ASP A 358 -6.31 -25.58 -17.08
CA ASP A 358 -5.25 -26.17 -17.92
C ASP A 358 -4.48 -25.09 -18.69
N ARG A 359 -5.19 -24.13 -19.30
CA ARG A 359 -4.56 -23.02 -20.04
C ARG A 359 -3.76 -22.08 -19.15
N LEU A 360 -4.18 -21.93 -17.88
CA LEU A 360 -3.50 -21.11 -16.88
C LEU A 360 -2.36 -21.85 -16.17
N ASN A 361 -2.09 -23.12 -16.51
CA ASN A 361 -1.16 -24.00 -15.80
C ASN A 361 -1.46 -24.11 -14.29
N GLU A 362 -2.75 -24.01 -13.91
CA GLU A 362 -3.23 -24.25 -12.56
C GLU A 362 -3.61 -25.73 -12.38
N ASN A 363 -3.91 -26.18 -11.15
CA ASN A 363 -4.15 -27.60 -10.86
C ASN A 363 -5.62 -28.00 -11.12
N PRO A 364 -5.95 -28.67 -12.24
CA PRO A 364 -7.33 -29.02 -12.57
C PRO A 364 -7.82 -30.20 -11.74
N GLN A 365 -6.92 -31.10 -11.32
CA GLN A 365 -7.26 -32.24 -10.46
C GLN A 365 -7.73 -31.77 -9.08
N ALA A 366 -7.08 -30.75 -8.50
CA ALA A 366 -7.51 -30.18 -7.22
C ALA A 366 -8.91 -29.55 -7.32
N PHE A 367 -9.22 -28.86 -8.43
CA PHE A 367 -10.56 -28.34 -8.69
C PHE A 367 -11.59 -29.46 -8.82
N GLN A 368 -11.27 -30.50 -9.60
CA GLN A 368 -12.16 -31.64 -9.78
C GLN A 368 -12.44 -32.34 -8.45
N GLU A 369 -11.40 -32.66 -7.66
CA GLU A 369 -11.56 -33.27 -6.34
C GLU A 369 -12.39 -32.41 -5.39
N GLN A 370 -12.20 -31.08 -5.39
CA GLN A 370 -13.05 -30.20 -4.59
C GLN A 370 -14.52 -30.33 -5.01
N LEU A 371 -14.80 -30.39 -6.31
CA LEU A 371 -16.17 -30.52 -6.82
C LEU A 371 -16.79 -31.88 -6.49
N LYS A 372 -16.02 -32.98 -6.58
CA LYS A 372 -16.48 -34.34 -6.22
C LYS A 372 -16.90 -34.43 -4.75
N ASN A 373 -16.13 -33.79 -3.87
CA ASN A 373 -16.32 -33.84 -2.42
C ASN A 373 -17.30 -32.77 -1.90
N ALA A 374 -17.72 -31.82 -2.74
CA ALA A 374 -18.68 -30.79 -2.34
C ALA A 374 -20.08 -31.40 -2.16
N LYS A 375 -20.77 -31.04 -1.08
CA LYS A 375 -22.13 -31.51 -0.77
C LYS A 375 -23.17 -30.81 -1.65
N LEU A 376 -23.29 -31.28 -2.88
CA LEU A 376 -24.07 -30.64 -3.93
C LEU A 376 -25.38 -31.35 -4.25
N VAL A 377 -25.43 -32.67 -4.08
CA VAL A 377 -26.55 -33.47 -4.59
C VAL A 377 -27.57 -33.71 -3.50
N ARG A 378 -28.82 -33.35 -3.77
CA ARG A 378 -29.97 -33.68 -2.93
C ARG A 378 -30.35 -35.14 -3.14
N CYS A 379 -30.35 -35.92 -2.07
CA CYS A 379 -30.78 -37.31 -2.08
C CYS A 379 -32.26 -37.46 -1.69
N LEU A 380 -32.81 -38.66 -1.87
CA LEU A 380 -34.20 -39.00 -1.50
C LEU A 380 -34.52 -38.72 -0.02
N ASP A 381 -33.51 -38.78 0.86
CA ASP A 381 -33.61 -38.42 2.28
C ASP A 381 -33.66 -36.89 2.53
N GLY A 382 -33.66 -36.09 1.45
CA GLY A 382 -33.63 -34.63 1.47
C GLY A 382 -32.28 -34.01 1.86
N ARG A 383 -31.25 -34.82 2.15
CA ARG A 383 -29.93 -34.33 2.57
C ARG A 383 -29.03 -34.06 1.37
N LEU A 384 -28.16 -33.07 1.52
CA LEU A 384 -27.09 -32.80 0.56
C LEU A 384 -25.89 -33.71 0.81
N ARG A 385 -25.43 -34.38 -0.24
CA ARG A 385 -24.31 -35.31 -0.22
C ARG A 385 -23.31 -35.00 -1.34
N ALA A 386 -22.08 -35.47 -1.13
CA ALA A 386 -21.02 -35.36 -2.12
C ALA A 386 -21.28 -36.30 -3.30
N ILE A 387 -20.86 -35.90 -4.51
CA ILE A 387 -21.09 -36.70 -5.72
C ILE A 387 -20.36 -38.05 -5.62
N ASN A 388 -19.17 -38.08 -5.01
CA ASN A 388 -18.43 -39.31 -4.79
C ASN A 388 -19.01 -40.20 -3.67
N ALA A 389 -20.02 -39.75 -2.93
CA ALA A 389 -20.64 -40.47 -1.83
C ALA A 389 -22.09 -40.89 -2.12
N ILE A 390 -22.54 -40.72 -3.36
CA ILE A 390 -23.87 -41.13 -3.83
C ILE A 390 -23.77 -42.29 -4.81
N TYR A 391 -24.88 -43.00 -4.94
CA TYR A 391 -25.01 -44.15 -5.82
C TYR A 391 -25.91 -43.88 -7.02
N SER A 392 -25.61 -44.54 -8.13
CA SER A 392 -26.45 -44.48 -9.32
C SER A 392 -27.88 -44.95 -9.00
N PRO A 393 -28.92 -44.16 -9.34
CA PRO A 393 -30.31 -44.56 -9.16
C PRO A 393 -30.67 -45.80 -9.97
N GLU A 394 -29.91 -46.13 -11.01
CA GLU A 394 -30.13 -47.30 -11.87
C GLU A 394 -29.47 -48.58 -11.33
N SER A 395 -28.66 -48.47 -10.27
CA SER A 395 -27.96 -49.63 -9.68
C SER A 395 -28.91 -50.49 -8.85
N LYS A 396 -29.36 -51.60 -9.45
CA LYS A 396 -30.17 -52.62 -8.75
C LYS A 396 -29.44 -53.24 -7.57
N ILE A 397 -28.13 -53.44 -7.69
CA ILE A 397 -27.27 -54.07 -6.67
C ILE A 397 -27.19 -53.19 -5.42
N VAL A 398 -27.01 -51.88 -5.60
CA VAL A 398 -26.99 -50.94 -4.46
C VAL A 398 -28.34 -50.95 -3.75
N ARG A 399 -29.44 -50.91 -4.50
CA ARG A 399 -30.79 -50.93 -3.91
C ARG A 399 -31.08 -52.22 -3.14
N SER A 400 -30.63 -53.37 -3.65
CA SER A 400 -30.84 -54.66 -2.97
C SER A 400 -29.99 -54.79 -1.69
N LEU A 401 -28.76 -54.26 -1.69
CA LEU A 401 -27.82 -54.42 -0.58
C LEU A 401 -27.96 -53.36 0.51
N LEU A 402 -28.12 -52.09 0.13
CA LEU A 402 -28.13 -50.97 1.06
C LEU A 402 -29.55 -50.45 1.35
N GLY A 403 -30.55 -50.81 0.52
CA GLY A 403 -31.95 -50.42 0.71
C GLY A 403 -32.12 -48.91 0.91
N GLU A 404 -32.89 -48.54 1.94
CA GLU A 404 -33.15 -47.13 2.34
C GLU A 404 -31.90 -46.39 2.85
N SER A 405 -30.82 -47.10 3.18
CA SER A 405 -29.56 -46.47 3.60
C SER A 405 -28.72 -46.00 2.42
N ALA A 406 -29.07 -46.39 1.20
CA ALA A 406 -28.38 -45.98 -0.01
C ALA A 406 -28.56 -44.47 -0.26
N ALA A 407 -27.46 -43.74 -0.36
CA ALA A 407 -27.46 -42.34 -0.77
C ALA A 407 -27.77 -42.20 -2.27
N ILE A 408 -29.05 -42.21 -2.63
CA ILE A 408 -29.52 -42.10 -4.02
C ILE A 408 -30.00 -40.67 -4.29
N PRO A 409 -29.58 -40.02 -5.40
CA PRO A 409 -30.10 -38.72 -5.81
C PRO A 409 -31.62 -38.70 -5.96
N ASP A 410 -32.25 -37.60 -5.56
CA ASP A 410 -33.67 -37.36 -5.77
C ASP A 410 -33.94 -37.00 -7.24
N MET A 411 -34.15 -38.02 -8.07
CA MET A 411 -34.33 -37.81 -9.51
C MET A 411 -35.67 -37.17 -9.88
N GLU A 412 -36.64 -37.06 -8.96
CA GLU A 412 -37.83 -36.24 -9.18
C GLU A 412 -37.47 -34.75 -9.12
N PHE A 413 -36.63 -34.37 -8.16
CA PHE A 413 -36.06 -33.02 -8.09
C PHE A 413 -35.20 -32.68 -9.31
N TYR A 414 -34.51 -33.66 -9.89
CA TYR A 414 -33.69 -33.53 -11.11
C TYR A 414 -34.41 -33.97 -12.41
N ALA A 415 -35.75 -33.98 -12.43
CA ALA A 415 -36.50 -34.53 -13.57
C ALA A 415 -36.24 -33.78 -14.88
N ALA A 416 -36.03 -32.46 -14.81
CA ALA A 416 -35.61 -31.67 -15.95
C ALA A 416 -34.17 -32.01 -16.34
N ASP A 417 -33.95 -32.36 -17.61
CA ASP A 417 -32.65 -32.77 -18.15
C ASP A 417 -32.03 -34.02 -17.48
N TYR A 418 -32.86 -34.99 -17.07
CA TYR A 418 -32.42 -36.24 -16.44
C TYR A 418 -31.13 -36.85 -17.04
N PRO A 419 -30.98 -37.00 -18.38
CA PRO A 419 -29.77 -37.60 -18.95
C PRO A 419 -28.50 -36.78 -18.68
N LEU A 420 -28.61 -35.44 -18.67
CA LEU A 420 -27.47 -34.56 -18.38
C LEU A 420 -27.03 -34.67 -16.92
N TRP A 421 -27.99 -34.83 -16.00
CA TRP A 421 -27.69 -35.03 -14.58
C TRP A 421 -26.97 -36.34 -14.31
N ILE A 422 -27.45 -37.44 -14.89
CA ILE A 422 -26.78 -38.74 -14.76
C ILE A 422 -25.35 -38.68 -15.32
N HIS A 423 -25.15 -38.06 -16.49
CA HIS A 423 -23.82 -37.89 -17.07
C HIS A 423 -22.90 -37.09 -16.14
N PHE A 424 -23.38 -35.95 -15.64
CA PHE A 424 -22.63 -35.09 -14.73
C PHE A 424 -22.23 -35.77 -13.42
N PHE A 425 -23.18 -36.47 -12.78
CA PHE A 425 -22.88 -37.20 -11.55
C PHE A 425 -21.89 -38.34 -11.81
N THR A 426 -22.03 -39.04 -12.94
CA THR A 426 -21.11 -40.13 -13.32
C THR A 426 -19.70 -39.61 -13.58
N ASP A 427 -19.54 -38.52 -14.35
CA ASP A 427 -18.24 -37.90 -14.65
C ASP A 427 -17.49 -37.44 -13.39
N LEU A 428 -18.23 -37.06 -12.36
CA LEU A 428 -17.69 -36.60 -11.07
C LEU A 428 -17.64 -37.72 -10.02
N GLY A 429 -17.86 -38.98 -10.41
CA GLY A 429 -17.54 -40.14 -9.57
C GLY A 429 -18.70 -40.70 -8.75
N MET A 430 -19.95 -40.50 -9.18
CA MET A 430 -21.09 -41.26 -8.67
C MET A 430 -20.84 -42.77 -8.77
N GLN A 431 -21.11 -43.48 -7.70
CA GLN A 431 -20.73 -44.88 -7.58
C GLN A 431 -21.77 -45.80 -8.24
N ALA A 432 -21.32 -46.74 -9.06
CA ALA A 432 -22.19 -47.78 -9.63
C ALA A 432 -22.34 -49.00 -8.70
N LYS A 433 -21.41 -49.19 -7.77
CA LYS A 433 -21.32 -50.33 -6.84
C LYS A 433 -21.14 -49.83 -5.41
N PRO A 434 -21.60 -50.57 -4.39
CA PRO A 434 -21.37 -50.22 -2.99
C PRO A 434 -19.89 -50.03 -2.66
N SER A 435 -19.58 -49.04 -1.82
CA SER A 435 -18.24 -48.83 -1.29
C SER A 435 -17.87 -49.97 -0.31
N PRO A 436 -16.58 -50.30 -0.14
CA PRO A 436 -16.15 -51.28 0.86
C PRO A 436 -16.63 -50.95 2.27
N ASP A 437 -16.63 -49.67 2.65
CA ASP A 437 -17.06 -49.22 3.98
C ASP A 437 -18.56 -49.40 4.16
N ASP A 438 -19.37 -49.09 3.14
CA ASP A 438 -20.82 -49.29 3.20
C ASP A 438 -21.20 -50.78 3.19
N LEU A 439 -20.42 -51.63 2.51
CA LEU A 439 -20.58 -53.09 2.58
C LEU A 439 -20.27 -53.62 3.97
N LEU A 440 -19.19 -53.16 4.60
CA LEU A 440 -18.86 -53.51 5.98
C LEU A 440 -19.97 -53.06 6.93
N GLY A 441 -20.44 -51.81 6.81
CA GLY A 441 -21.56 -51.30 7.60
C GLY A 441 -22.85 -52.09 7.38
N CYS A 442 -23.13 -52.53 6.16
CA CYS A 442 -24.25 -53.42 5.87
C CYS A 442 -24.12 -54.77 6.58
N VAL A 443 -22.94 -55.40 6.52
CA VAL A 443 -22.67 -56.66 7.24
C VAL A 443 -22.81 -56.49 8.75
N GLU A 444 -22.29 -55.41 9.32
CA GLU A 444 -22.43 -55.09 10.75
C GLU A 444 -23.91 -54.90 11.15
N ASN A 445 -24.70 -54.19 10.34
CA ASN A 445 -26.12 -54.02 10.57
C ASN A 445 -26.89 -55.34 10.49
N ILE A 446 -26.56 -56.20 9.52
CA ILE A 446 -27.12 -57.55 9.41
C ILE A 446 -26.80 -58.37 10.66
N ILE A 447 -25.56 -58.32 11.16
CA ILE A 447 -25.14 -59.00 12.39
C ILE A 447 -25.95 -58.49 13.59
N GLN A 448 -26.07 -57.17 13.75
CA GLN A 448 -26.85 -56.60 14.85
C GLN A 448 -28.34 -56.96 14.76
N GLN A 449 -28.93 -56.91 13.57
CA GLN A 449 -30.33 -57.26 13.36
C GLN A 449 -30.59 -58.76 13.64
N ALA A 450 -29.65 -59.63 13.27
CA ALA A 450 -29.68 -61.04 13.62
C ALA A 450 -29.65 -61.27 15.14
N PHE A 451 -28.83 -60.50 15.86
CA PHE A 451 -28.78 -60.54 17.33
C PHE A 451 -30.08 -60.06 17.99
N GLN A 452 -30.76 -59.07 17.41
CA GLN A 452 -31.97 -58.48 17.98
C GLN A 452 -33.25 -59.24 17.62
N SER A 453 -33.35 -59.73 16.38
CA SER A 453 -34.59 -60.24 15.79
C SER A 453 -34.52 -61.69 15.32
N GLY A 454 -33.37 -62.35 15.50
CA GLY A 454 -33.13 -63.75 15.11
C GLY A 454 -32.61 -63.91 13.67
N VAL A 455 -31.90 -65.01 13.41
CA VAL A 455 -31.16 -65.27 12.16
C VAL A 455 -32.08 -65.36 10.93
N ASP A 456 -33.29 -65.91 11.10
CA ASP A 456 -34.26 -66.03 10.00
C ASP A 456 -34.69 -64.67 9.45
N SER A 457 -34.64 -63.60 10.27
CA SER A 457 -35.02 -62.24 9.85
C SER A 457 -34.02 -61.57 8.90
N VAL A 458 -32.81 -62.14 8.75
CA VAL A 458 -31.74 -61.58 7.90
C VAL A 458 -31.30 -62.50 6.76
N ALA A 459 -31.94 -63.66 6.58
CA ALA A 459 -31.53 -64.69 5.61
C ALA A 459 -31.42 -64.14 4.17
N ASP A 460 -32.40 -63.37 3.72
CA ASP A 460 -32.42 -62.77 2.37
C ASP A 460 -31.33 -61.70 2.18
N ALA A 461 -31.04 -60.93 3.24
CA ALA A 461 -30.00 -59.90 3.21
C ALA A 461 -28.60 -60.53 3.17
N VAL A 462 -28.35 -61.58 3.97
CA VAL A 462 -27.10 -62.36 3.95
C VAL A 462 -26.91 -63.00 2.58
N GLN A 463 -27.95 -63.57 1.98
CA GLN A 463 -27.87 -64.19 0.66
C GLN A 463 -27.58 -63.16 -0.43
N SER A 464 -28.13 -61.95 -0.33
CA SER A 464 -27.84 -60.84 -1.24
C SER A 464 -26.38 -60.40 -1.16
N VAL A 465 -25.80 -60.30 0.06
CA VAL A 465 -24.38 -59.96 0.26
C VAL A 465 -23.45 -61.05 -0.26
N LEU A 466 -23.78 -62.33 -0.06
CA LEU A 466 -22.97 -63.47 -0.53
C LEU A 466 -22.98 -63.65 -2.06
N GLN A 467 -23.99 -63.10 -2.74
CA GLN A 467 -24.13 -63.14 -4.20
C GLN A 467 -23.46 -61.95 -4.91
N TYR A 468 -23.03 -60.93 -4.17
CA TYR A 468 -22.21 -59.82 -4.64
C TYR A 468 -20.73 -60.22 -4.69
#